data_AF-A0A1M7UWV8-F1
#
_entry.id   AF-A0A1M7UWV8-F1
#
_cell.length_a   1.000
_cell.length_b   1.000
_cell.length_c   1.000
_cell.angle_alpha   90.00
_cell.angle_beta   90.00
_cell.angle_gamma   90.00
#
_symmetry.space_group_name_H-M   'P 1'
#
loop_
_entity.id
_entity.type
_entity.pdbx_description
1 polymer ?
#
loop_
_entity_poly.entity_id
_entity_poly.type
_entity_poly.pdbx_seq_one_letter_code
_entity_poly.pdbx_strand_id
1 'polypeptide(L)'
;MLKFIKWSLAALLVGALAASAAARAENPFRGFPDFDGRKIGHVWIIVLENESFNDTFGPNSLAPFLSKTLPSQGVMLNQYYATGHVSLDNYISMVSGQGPTVQTRVDCTFYDDFQLTGITPDGQAIGTGWCTRRRSRPSATSSLPRA
;
A
#
# COMPACT_ATOMS: atom_id res chain seq x y z
N MET A 1 56.58 53.30 34.14
CA MET A 1 56.23 51.96 34.68
C MET A 1 55.19 51.39 33.71
N LEU A 2 55.45 50.39 32.85
CA LEU A 2 55.85 48.99 33.13
C LEU A 2 54.81 48.34 34.07
N LYS A 3 54.06 47.27 33.73
CA LYS A 3 54.48 45.99 33.11
C LYS A 3 53.32 45.20 32.42
N PHE A 4 53.70 44.39 31.42
CA PHE A 4 53.22 43.05 30.96
C PHE A 4 51.80 42.53 31.32
N ILE A 5 50.92 42.04 30.43
CA ILE A 5 50.93 40.98 29.37
C ILE A 5 50.21 39.66 29.78
N LYS A 6 49.06 39.39 29.13
CA LYS A 6 48.36 38.08 28.84
C LYS A 6 47.91 37.27 30.08
N TRP A 7 46.91 36.37 30.07
CA TRP A 7 46.33 35.43 29.09
C TRP A 7 44.79 35.33 29.32
N SER A 8 43.89 34.71 28.52
CA SER A 8 43.78 34.28 27.10
C SER A 8 42.32 33.77 26.87
N LEU A 9 42.03 32.99 25.80
CA LEU A 9 40.75 32.33 25.42
C LEU A 9 39.64 33.29 24.91
N ALA A 10 39.57 33.58 23.60
CA ALA A 10 39.13 32.72 22.48
C ALA A 10 37.61 32.51 22.42
N ALA A 11 36.93 33.26 21.55
CA ALA A 11 35.57 33.01 21.08
C ALA A 11 35.60 32.82 19.56
N LEU A 12 34.98 31.74 19.07
CA LEU A 12 35.12 31.28 17.68
C LEU A 12 34.34 32.15 16.68
N LEU A 13 34.95 32.33 15.50
CA LEU A 13 34.27 32.59 14.24
C LEU A 13 33.58 31.31 13.74
N VAL A 14 32.25 31.30 13.64
CA VAL A 14 31.53 30.65 12.50
C VAL A 14 30.23 31.44 12.24
N GLY A 15 30.20 32.25 11.19
CA GLY A 15 28.96 32.76 10.63
C GLY A 15 28.34 31.70 9.70
N ALA A 16 27.23 31.10 10.10
CA ALA A 16 26.58 30.06 9.29
C ALA A 16 25.86 30.65 8.08
N LEU A 17 26.25 30.23 6.87
CA LEU A 17 25.48 30.48 5.64
C LEU A 17 24.14 29.73 5.71
N ALA A 18 23.04 30.46 5.86
CA ALA A 18 21.70 29.94 5.59
C ALA A 18 21.41 29.98 4.08
N ALA A 19 22.07 29.11 3.30
CA ALA A 19 21.72 28.88 1.91
C ALA A 19 20.48 27.98 1.85
N SER A 20 19.31 28.59 1.60
CA SER A 20 18.04 27.88 1.42
C SER A 20 18.06 27.02 0.16
N ALA A 21 18.64 25.82 0.26
CA ALA A 21 18.52 24.79 -0.75
C ALA A 21 17.07 24.28 -0.77
N ALA A 22 16.21 24.96 -1.51
CA ALA A 22 14.89 24.47 -1.87
C ALA A 22 15.09 23.23 -2.75
N ALA A 23 15.16 22.06 -2.11
CA ALA A 23 15.18 20.78 -2.78
C ALA A 23 13.92 20.69 -3.66
N ARG A 24 14.12 20.77 -4.98
CA ARG A 24 13.06 20.39 -5.93
C ARG A 24 12.74 18.94 -5.63
N ALA A 25 11.52 18.68 -5.16
CA ALA A 25 10.98 17.34 -5.17
C ALA A 25 10.92 16.90 -6.64
N GLU A 26 11.83 16.03 -7.05
CA GLU A 26 11.73 15.41 -8.37
C GLU A 26 10.48 14.53 -8.38
N ASN A 27 9.59 14.75 -9.35
CA ASN A 27 8.42 13.91 -9.50
C ASN A 27 8.90 12.46 -9.74
N PRO A 28 8.59 11.49 -8.87
CA PRO A 28 9.11 10.12 -8.96
C PRO A 28 8.59 9.37 -10.20
N PHE A 29 7.69 9.98 -10.96
CA PHE A 29 7.14 9.48 -12.22
C PHE A 29 7.94 9.88 -13.47
N ARG A 30 9.10 10.56 -13.32
CA ARG A 30 10.04 10.83 -14.42
C ARG A 30 10.74 9.55 -14.88
N GLY A 31 10.07 8.78 -15.75
CA GLY A 31 10.59 7.51 -16.28
C GLY A 31 9.55 6.65 -16.98
N PHE A 32 8.26 6.90 -16.75
CA PHE A 32 7.21 6.31 -17.58
C PHE A 32 7.16 7.04 -18.93
N PRO A 33 7.03 6.33 -20.07
CA PRO A 33 6.71 7.00 -21.33
C PRO A 33 5.41 7.77 -21.16
N ASP A 34 5.33 8.97 -21.75
CA ASP A 34 4.14 9.82 -21.69
C ASP A 34 2.91 8.98 -22.07
N PHE A 35 1.97 8.86 -21.13
CA PHE A 35 0.69 8.19 -21.36
C PHE A 35 -0.05 9.02 -22.43
N ASP A 36 -0.02 8.55 -23.68
CA ASP A 36 -0.33 9.33 -24.89
C ASP A 36 -1.83 9.64 -25.10
N GLY A 37 -2.58 9.75 -24.01
CA GLY A 37 -4.02 9.90 -24.02
C GLY A 37 -4.80 8.62 -24.35
N ARG A 38 -4.11 7.50 -24.69
CA ARG A 38 -4.78 6.19 -24.79
C ARG A 38 -5.40 5.82 -23.46
N LYS A 39 -6.74 5.83 -23.44
CA LYS A 39 -7.54 5.36 -22.30
C LYS A 39 -7.24 3.87 -22.10
N ILE A 40 -6.87 3.49 -20.89
CA ILE A 40 -6.87 2.09 -20.46
C ILE A 40 -8.30 1.58 -20.64
N GLY A 41 -8.48 0.51 -21.41
CA GLY A 41 -9.80 -0.06 -21.70
C GLY A 41 -10.36 -0.80 -20.50
N HIS A 42 -9.85 -2.01 -20.26
CA HIS A 42 -10.25 -2.86 -19.14
C HIS A 42 -9.02 -3.40 -18.41
N VAL A 43 -9.06 -3.35 -17.08
CA VAL A 43 -8.10 -4.02 -16.20
C VAL A 43 -8.85 -5.15 -15.50
N TRP A 44 -8.28 -6.34 -15.53
CA TRP A 44 -8.82 -7.51 -14.85
C TRP A 44 -7.87 -7.91 -13.73
N ILE A 45 -8.40 -8.08 -12.51
CA ILE A 45 -7.67 -8.62 -11.37
C ILE A 45 -8.27 -10.00 -11.12
N ILE A 46 -7.47 -11.04 -11.29
CA ILE A 46 -7.85 -12.43 -11.04
C ILE A 46 -7.14 -12.86 -9.76
N VAL A 47 -7.90 -13.25 -8.75
CA VAL A 47 -7.40 -13.69 -7.45
C VAL A 47 -7.66 -15.17 -7.31
N LEU A 48 -6.65 -15.92 -6.88
CA LEU A 48 -6.74 -17.34 -6.60
C LEU A 48 -6.77 -17.49 -5.07
N GLU A 49 -7.96 -17.73 -4.53
CA GLU A 49 -8.17 -17.88 -3.10
C GLU A 49 -7.71 -19.27 -2.62
N ASN A 50 -7.03 -19.32 -1.47
CA ASN A 50 -6.47 -20.54 -0.85
C ASN A 50 -5.46 -21.33 -1.71
N GLU A 51 -4.92 -20.74 -2.78
CA GLU A 51 -3.95 -21.40 -3.66
C GLU A 51 -2.49 -21.10 -3.30
N SER A 52 -1.62 -22.11 -3.45
CA SER A 52 -0.18 -21.96 -3.24
C SER A 52 0.55 -21.64 -4.55
N PHE A 53 1.64 -20.89 -4.46
CA PHE A 53 2.49 -20.58 -5.61
C PHE A 53 3.01 -21.84 -6.32
N ASN A 54 3.46 -22.84 -5.56
CA ASN A 54 4.06 -24.03 -6.14
C ASN A 54 3.02 -24.95 -6.80
N ASP A 55 1.80 -25.00 -6.26
CA ASP A 55 0.73 -25.83 -6.82
C ASP A 55 0.13 -25.17 -8.08
N THR A 56 -0.01 -23.84 -8.08
CA THR A 56 -0.52 -23.09 -9.24
C THR A 56 0.52 -22.89 -10.35
N PHE A 57 1.75 -22.51 -10.02
CA PHE A 57 2.78 -22.08 -10.98
C PHE A 57 4.03 -22.96 -11.01
N GLY A 58 4.18 -23.92 -10.10
CA GLY A 58 5.33 -24.82 -10.08
C GLY A 58 5.34 -25.85 -11.23
N PRO A 59 6.44 -26.61 -11.39
CA PRO A 59 6.63 -27.53 -12.53
C PRO A 59 5.55 -28.61 -12.67
N ASN A 60 4.93 -29.00 -11.55
CA ASN A 60 3.91 -30.05 -11.45
C ASN A 60 2.46 -29.51 -11.46
N SER A 61 2.27 -28.22 -11.76
CA SER A 61 0.95 -27.58 -11.76
C SER A 61 -0.04 -28.28 -12.71
N LEU A 62 -1.24 -28.54 -12.18
CA LEU A 62 -2.39 -29.06 -12.94
C LEU A 62 -3.10 -27.98 -13.78
N ALA A 63 -2.61 -26.73 -13.74
CA ALA A 63 -3.12 -25.61 -14.53
C ALA A 63 -2.06 -25.11 -15.55
N PRO A 64 -1.89 -25.78 -16.71
CA PRO A 64 -0.88 -25.41 -17.72
C PRO A 64 -1.01 -23.98 -18.23
N PHE A 65 -2.24 -23.44 -18.29
CA PHE A 65 -2.46 -22.06 -18.71
C PHE A 65 -1.86 -21.06 -17.71
N LEU A 66 -2.09 -21.27 -16.40
CA LEU A 66 -1.56 -20.39 -15.35
C LEU A 66 -0.06 -20.58 -15.15
N SER A 67 0.44 -21.81 -15.15
CA SER A 67 1.88 -22.09 -14.91
C SER A 67 2.80 -21.79 -16.09
N LYS A 68 2.30 -21.79 -17.35
CA LYS A 68 3.15 -21.69 -18.55
C LYS A 68 2.70 -20.62 -19.52
N THR A 69 1.42 -20.64 -19.93
CA THR A 69 0.92 -19.73 -20.96
C THR A 69 0.86 -18.28 -20.48
N LEU A 70 0.20 -18.01 -19.35
CA LEU A 70 0.00 -16.66 -18.83
C LEU A 70 1.32 -15.95 -18.46
N PRO A 71 2.31 -16.59 -17.78
CA PRO A 71 3.58 -15.93 -17.46
C PRO A 71 4.39 -15.58 -18.71
N SER A 72 4.31 -16.39 -19.78
CA SER A 72 4.98 -16.07 -21.05
C SER A 72 4.43 -14.84 -21.79
N GLN A 73 3.26 -14.34 -21.39
CA GLN A 73 2.61 -13.16 -21.99
C GLN A 73 2.90 -11.85 -21.23
N GLY A 74 3.71 -11.88 -20.16
CA GLY A 74 3.96 -10.71 -19.33
C GLY A 74 5.15 -10.86 -18.38
N VAL A 75 5.05 -10.21 -17.22
CA VAL A 75 6.07 -10.24 -16.16
C VAL A 75 5.51 -10.97 -14.94
N MET A 76 6.25 -11.96 -14.45
CA MET A 76 5.88 -12.76 -13.29
C MET A 76 6.68 -12.34 -12.06
N LEU A 77 5.98 -11.90 -11.01
CA LEU A 77 6.59 -11.40 -9.77
C LEU A 77 6.74 -12.52 -8.74
N ASN A 78 7.84 -13.27 -8.83
CA ASN A 78 8.11 -14.44 -7.97
C ASN A 78 8.41 -14.11 -6.50
N GLN A 79 8.42 -12.83 -6.11
CA GLN A 79 8.67 -12.33 -4.75
C GLN A 79 7.52 -11.42 -4.28
N TYR A 80 6.31 -11.66 -4.79
CA TYR A 80 5.08 -11.00 -4.35
C TYR A 80 4.40 -11.87 -3.28
N TYR A 81 4.17 -11.29 -2.10
CA TYR A 81 3.73 -12.02 -0.91
C TYR A 81 2.42 -11.49 -0.36
N ALA A 82 1.64 -12.39 0.23
CA ALA A 82 0.49 -12.05 1.05
C ALA A 82 0.90 -11.22 2.29
N THR A 83 0.06 -10.25 2.67
CA THR A 83 0.21 -9.44 3.88
C THR A 83 -0.18 -10.17 5.16
N GLY A 84 -0.94 -11.26 5.03
CA GLY A 84 -1.32 -12.16 6.13
C GLY A 84 -1.74 -13.55 5.64
N HIS A 85 -2.17 -14.38 6.59
CA HIS A 85 -2.48 -15.80 6.34
C HIS A 85 -3.89 -16.07 5.83
N VAL A 86 -4.82 -15.14 6.04
CA VAL A 86 -6.25 -15.33 5.78
C VAL A 86 -6.69 -14.53 4.55
N SER A 87 -7.93 -14.67 4.09
CA SER A 87 -8.36 -14.03 2.84
C SER A 87 -8.56 -12.52 2.97
N LEU A 88 -9.18 -12.07 4.07
CA LEU A 88 -9.72 -10.72 4.21
C LEU A 88 -8.65 -9.62 4.23
N ASP A 89 -7.59 -9.78 5.02
CA ASP A 89 -6.55 -8.77 5.15
C ASP A 89 -5.71 -8.61 3.87
N ASN A 90 -5.51 -9.71 3.14
CA ASN A 90 -4.93 -9.71 1.81
C ASN A 90 -5.79 -8.94 0.80
N TYR A 91 -7.12 -9.10 0.80
CA TYR A 91 -8.00 -8.35 -0.09
C TYR A 91 -8.06 -6.85 0.24
N ILE A 92 -8.07 -6.49 1.52
CA ILE A 92 -8.01 -5.09 1.98
C ILE A 92 -6.70 -4.44 1.52
N SER A 93 -5.57 -5.12 1.75
CA SER A 93 -4.25 -4.64 1.35
C SER A 93 -4.13 -4.46 -0.17
N MET A 94 -4.63 -5.42 -0.95
CA MET A 94 -4.62 -5.37 -2.42
C MET A 94 -5.45 -4.20 -2.98
N VAL A 95 -6.63 -3.92 -2.42
CA VAL A 95 -7.55 -2.92 -2.98
C VAL A 95 -7.27 -1.50 -2.46
N SER A 96 -6.74 -1.36 -1.25
CA SER A 96 -6.60 -0.06 -0.56
C SER A 96 -5.18 0.33 -0.18
N GLY A 97 -4.22 -0.59 -0.27
CA GLY A 97 -2.86 -0.40 0.27
C GLY A 97 -2.77 -0.36 1.80
N GLN A 98 -3.88 -0.56 2.50
CA GLN A 98 -3.94 -0.55 3.97
C GLN A 98 -3.51 -1.90 4.55
N GLY A 99 -2.61 -1.87 5.51
CA GLY A 99 -2.13 -3.07 6.20
C GLY A 99 -3.17 -3.73 7.13
N PRO A 100 -2.92 -4.98 7.52
CA PRO A 100 -3.78 -5.76 8.42
C PRO A 100 -4.01 -5.13 9.81
N THR A 101 -5.26 -5.12 10.27
CA THR A 101 -5.65 -4.90 11.68
C THR A 101 -5.68 -6.22 12.44
N VAL A 102 -5.77 -6.19 13.78
CA VAL A 102 -5.92 -7.41 14.60
C VAL A 102 -7.15 -8.23 14.19
N GLN A 103 -8.25 -7.56 13.85
CA GLN A 103 -9.51 -8.20 13.44
C GLN A 103 -9.47 -8.75 12.02
N THR A 104 -8.84 -8.05 11.06
CA THR A 104 -8.80 -8.52 9.66
C THR A 104 -7.90 -9.74 9.48
N ARG A 105 -6.86 -9.90 10.33
CA ARG A 105 -5.97 -11.08 10.35
C ARG A 105 -6.64 -12.39 10.77
N VAL A 106 -7.89 -12.33 11.24
CA VAL A 106 -8.71 -13.50 11.63
C VAL A 106 -10.05 -13.54 10.86
N ASP A 107 -10.05 -13.01 9.63
CA ASP A 107 -11.21 -12.90 8.74
C ASP A 107 -12.44 -12.22 9.39
N CYS A 108 -12.23 -11.37 10.40
CA CYS A 108 -13.31 -10.67 11.10
C CYS A 108 -14.39 -11.60 11.67
N THR A 109 -13.98 -12.62 12.45
CA THR A 109 -14.88 -13.60 13.07
C THR A 109 -16.05 -12.96 13.84
N PHE A 110 -15.83 -11.78 14.42
CA PHE A 110 -16.86 -10.94 15.04
C PHE A 110 -16.88 -9.57 14.37
N TYR A 111 -18.08 -9.02 14.19
CA TYR A 111 -18.27 -7.68 13.63
C TYR A 111 -17.85 -6.60 14.62
N ASP A 112 -17.00 -5.67 14.16
CA ASP A 112 -16.65 -4.44 14.86
C ASP A 112 -16.42 -3.30 13.85
N ASP A 113 -16.84 -2.08 14.22
CA ASP A 113 -16.61 -0.88 13.42
C ASP A 113 -15.16 -0.42 13.55
N PHE A 114 -14.57 0.12 12.48
CA PHE A 114 -13.17 0.55 12.53
C PHE A 114 -13.00 1.82 13.37
N GLN A 115 -12.28 1.69 14.48
CA GLN A 115 -11.91 2.76 15.39
C GLN A 115 -10.54 3.30 14.99
N LEU A 116 -10.54 4.41 14.25
CA LEU A 116 -9.33 5.12 13.82
C LEU A 116 -8.66 5.81 15.03
N THR A 117 -7.39 5.50 15.27
CA THR A 117 -6.57 6.14 16.32
C THR A 117 -5.47 7.04 15.76
N GLY A 118 -5.10 6.90 14.49
CA GLY A 118 -4.16 7.79 13.80
C GLY A 118 -3.92 7.41 12.34
N ILE A 119 -3.20 8.26 11.62
CA ILE A 119 -2.73 8.00 10.25
C ILE A 119 -1.20 8.13 10.24
N THR A 120 -0.47 7.18 9.65
CA THR A 120 0.99 7.28 9.47
C THR A 120 1.34 8.28 8.35
N PRO A 121 2.59 8.78 8.26
CA PRO A 121 3.00 9.68 7.18
C PRO A 121 2.85 9.10 5.76
N ASP A 122 2.90 7.77 5.62
CA ASP A 122 2.67 7.00 4.40
C ASP A 122 1.20 6.63 4.15
N GLY A 123 0.28 7.08 5.01
CA GLY A 123 -1.17 6.96 4.81
C GLY A 123 -1.81 5.67 5.35
N GLN A 124 -1.14 4.92 6.23
CA GLN A 124 -1.73 3.76 6.90
C GLN A 124 -2.65 4.19 8.04
N ALA A 125 -3.85 3.65 8.05
CA ALA A 125 -4.82 3.83 9.13
C ALA A 125 -4.46 2.97 10.33
N ILE A 126 -3.97 3.63 11.38
CA ILE A 126 -3.76 3.01 12.69
C ILE A 126 -5.12 2.93 13.38
N GLY A 127 -5.53 1.74 13.79
CA GLY A 127 -6.81 1.51 14.44
C GLY A 127 -7.10 0.03 14.66
N THR A 128 -8.28 -0.24 15.22
CA THR A 128 -8.80 -1.59 15.44
C THR A 128 -10.20 -1.73 14.85
N GLY A 129 -10.61 -2.95 14.52
CA GLY A 129 -11.87 -3.23 13.84
C GLY A 129 -11.66 -3.41 12.34
N TRP A 130 -12.58 -2.88 11.53
CA TRP A 130 -12.71 -3.11 10.08
C TRP A 130 -13.35 -4.44 9.72
N CYS A 131 -14.53 -4.70 10.26
CA CYS A 131 -15.40 -5.77 9.77
C CYS A 131 -16.60 -5.11 9.11
N THR A 132 -16.67 -5.08 7.77
CA THR A 132 -17.77 -4.36 7.10
C THR A 132 -19.11 -4.99 7.46
N ARG A 133 -20.03 -4.23 8.06
CA ARG A 133 -21.43 -4.65 8.09
C ARG A 133 -21.84 -4.81 6.65
N ARG A 134 -22.40 -5.95 6.27
CA ARG A 134 -23.13 -6.05 5.00
C ARG A 134 -24.28 -5.06 5.11
N ARG A 135 -24.07 -3.81 4.65
CA ARG A 135 -25.11 -2.78 4.57
C ARG A 135 -26.27 -3.48 3.90
N SER A 136 -27.39 -3.59 4.62
CA SER A 136 -28.58 -4.28 4.13
C SER A 136 -28.86 -3.69 2.75
N ARG A 137 -28.64 -4.49 1.70
CA ARG A 137 -28.85 -4.01 0.33
C ARG A 137 -30.29 -3.51 0.31
N PRO A 138 -30.55 -2.25 -0.06
CA PRO A 138 -31.91 -1.83 -0.35
C PRO A 138 -32.45 -2.85 -1.35
N SER A 139 -33.49 -3.57 -0.95
CA SER A 139 -34.03 -4.63 -1.78
C SER A 139 -34.53 -3.96 -3.07
N ALA A 140 -34.08 -4.39 -4.24
CA ALA A 140 -34.37 -3.70 -5.51
C ALA A 140 -35.88 -3.55 -5.79
N THR A 141 -36.70 -4.33 -5.09
CA THR A 141 -38.16 -4.24 -5.06
C THR A 141 -38.72 -2.98 -4.38
N SER A 142 -37.92 -2.16 -3.68
CA SER A 142 -38.40 -0.92 -3.03
C SER A 142 -38.38 0.33 -3.93
N SER A 143 -37.88 0.23 -5.17
CA SER A 143 -37.71 1.38 -6.08
C SER A 143 -38.45 1.28 -7.42
N LEU A 144 -39.32 0.29 -7.59
CA LEU A 144 -40.26 0.26 -8.72
C LEU A 144 -41.50 1.11 -8.35
N PRO A 145 -41.82 2.19 -9.09
CA PRO A 145 -43.12 2.83 -8.94
C PRO A 145 -44.19 1.81 -9.33
N ARG A 146 -45.19 1.66 -8.46
CA ARG A 146 -46.36 0.84 -8.73
C ARG A 146 -47.17 1.58 -9.80
N ALA A 147 -47.28 1.00 -10.99
CA ALA A 147 -48.21 1.43 -12.03
C ALA A 147 -49.65 1.08 -11.63
#